data_AF-R7K4B5-F1
#
_entry.id   AF-R7K4B5-F1
#
_cell.length_a   1.000
_cell.length_b   1.000
_cell.length_c   1.000
_cell.angle_alpha   90.00
_cell.angle_beta   90.00
_cell.angle_gamma   90.00
#
_symmetry.space_group_name_H-M   'P 1'
#
loop_
_entity.id
_entity.type
_entity.pdbx_description
1 polymer ?
#
loop_
_entity_poly.entity_id
_entity_poly.type
_entity_poly.pdbx_seq_one_letter_code
_entity_poly.pdbx_strand_id
1 'polypeptide(L)'
;MQGFYTRIENDALDIAARLKEIDDGYFIVYNGYFKRLEVHNKKQGKNTFCLVVPSNRLNARTVELVRRTRAENADRLLAEIDFHNARVEEEALRRAASV
;
A
#
# COMPACT_ATOMS: atom_id res chain seq x y z
N MET A 1 -13.54 3.47 -21.93
CA MET A 1 -12.33 2.98 -21.23
C MET A 1 -12.67 1.80 -20.30
N GLN A 2 -13.35 0.76 -20.79
CA GLN A 2 -13.94 -0.29 -19.92
C GLN A 2 -13.42 -1.71 -20.23
N GLY A 3 -12.36 -1.85 -21.03
CA GLY A 3 -11.88 -3.16 -21.52
C GLY A 3 -10.59 -3.71 -20.92
N PHE A 4 -9.91 -2.99 -20.01
CA PHE A 4 -8.57 -3.38 -19.54
C PHE A 4 -8.51 -3.84 -18.09
N TYR A 5 -9.63 -3.95 -17.36
CA TYR A 5 -9.60 -4.39 -15.96
C TYR A 5 -10.36 -5.69 -15.81
N THR A 6 -9.66 -6.73 -15.35
CA THR A 6 -10.26 -8.02 -14.99
C THR A 6 -10.26 -8.15 -13.48
N ARG A 7 -11.43 -8.33 -12.88
CA ARG A 7 -11.55 -8.44 -11.43
C ARG A 7 -11.15 -9.83 -10.95
N ILE A 8 -10.41 -9.89 -9.85
CA ILE A 8 -10.00 -11.14 -9.20
C ILE A 8 -10.80 -11.26 -7.92
N GLU A 9 -11.83 -12.10 -7.94
CA GLU A 9 -12.68 -12.35 -6.78
C GLU A 9 -12.16 -13.47 -5.88
N ASN A 10 -11.48 -14.46 -6.49
CA ASN A 10 -10.90 -15.61 -5.80
C ASN A 10 -9.48 -15.85 -6.31
N ASP A 11 -8.55 -16.17 -5.41
CA ASP A 11 -7.18 -16.54 -5.72
C ASP A 11 -6.73 -17.68 -4.80
N ALA A 12 -5.72 -18.44 -5.23
CA ALA A 12 -5.28 -19.66 -4.56
C ALA A 12 -4.73 -19.46 -3.13
N LEU A 13 -4.47 -18.22 -2.71
CA LEU A 13 -3.94 -17.87 -1.39
C LEU A 13 -4.91 -17.01 -0.57
N ASP A 14 -6.17 -16.92 -1.03
CA ASP A 14 -7.24 -16.13 -0.43
C ASP A 14 -6.87 -14.67 -0.17
N ILE A 15 -5.97 -14.09 -0.97
CA ILE A 15 -5.53 -12.71 -0.79
C ILE A 15 -6.70 -11.73 -0.98
N ALA A 16 -7.58 -11.96 -1.95
CA ALA A 16 -8.77 -11.15 -2.16
C ALA A 16 -9.71 -11.18 -0.93
N ALA A 17 -9.93 -12.36 -0.34
CA ALA A 17 -10.75 -12.51 0.86
C ALA A 17 -10.08 -11.85 2.07
N ARG A 18 -8.80 -12.10 2.28
CA ARG A 18 -8.01 -11.51 3.38
C ARG A 18 -7.92 -9.99 3.30
N LEU A 19 -7.95 -9.39 2.11
CA LEU A 19 -8.03 -7.93 1.97
C LEU A 19 -9.41 -7.40 2.39
N LYS A 20 -10.49 -8.11 2.03
CA LYS A 20 -11.87 -7.78 2.44
C LYS A 20 -12.07 -7.89 3.95
N GLU A 21 -11.37 -8.81 4.63
CA GLU A 21 -11.36 -8.89 6.11
C GLU A 21 -10.85 -7.62 6.77
N ILE A 22 -9.93 -6.91 6.13
CA ILE A 22 -9.36 -5.69 6.69
C ILE A 22 -10.23 -4.46 6.37
N ASP A 23 -10.90 -4.44 5.22
CA ASP A 23 -11.97 -3.49 4.87
C ASP A 23 -12.71 -4.04 3.63
N ASP A 24 -14.04 -4.14 3.70
CA ASP A 24 -14.91 -4.70 2.64
C ASP A 24 -14.91 -3.88 1.34
N GLY A 25 -14.27 -2.71 1.36
CA GLY A 25 -14.03 -1.85 0.23
C GLY A 25 -12.96 -2.37 -0.73
N TYR A 26 -12.03 -3.21 -0.25
CA TYR A 26 -10.90 -3.65 -1.05
C TYR A 26 -11.27 -4.66 -2.13
N PHE A 27 -10.62 -4.54 -3.28
CA PHE A 27 -10.69 -5.48 -4.38
C PHE A 27 -9.43 -5.46 -5.25
N ILE A 28 -9.22 -6.55 -5.98
CA ILE A 28 -8.05 -6.74 -6.83
C ILE A 28 -8.49 -6.72 -8.29
N VAL A 29 -7.71 -6.06 -9.13
CA VAL A 29 -7.87 -6.11 -10.58
C VAL A 29 -6.55 -6.46 -11.25
N TYR A 30 -6.64 -7.16 -12.37
CA TYR A 30 -5.58 -7.19 -13.35
C TYR A 30 -5.82 -6.09 -14.38
N ASN A 31 -4.92 -5.13 -14.43
CA ASN A 31 -4.89 -4.08 -15.43
C ASN A 31 -4.15 -4.58 -16.68
N GLY A 32 -4.89 -4.98 -17.70
CA GLY A 32 -4.38 -5.46 -18.98
C GLY A 32 -3.67 -4.40 -19.83
N TYR A 33 -3.89 -3.11 -19.57
CA TYR A 33 -3.15 -2.04 -20.25
C TYR A 33 -1.70 -1.99 -19.75
N PHE A 34 -1.50 -1.95 -18.43
CA PHE A 34 -0.17 -1.97 -17.82
C PHE A 34 0.37 -3.39 -17.55
N LYS A 35 -0.42 -4.42 -17.86
CA LYS A 35 -0.14 -5.84 -17.60
C LYS A 35 0.23 -6.17 -16.14
N ARG A 36 -0.43 -5.51 -15.18
CA ARG A 36 -0.10 -5.63 -13.75
C ARG A 36 -1.32 -5.79 -12.86
N LEU A 37 -1.11 -6.40 -11.71
CA LEU A 37 -2.08 -6.51 -10.64
C LEU A 37 -2.10 -5.24 -9.79
N GLU A 38 -3.30 -4.77 -9.49
CA GLU A 38 -3.55 -3.56 -8.73
C GLU A 38 -4.55 -3.85 -7.62
N VAL A 39 -4.32 -3.25 -6.45
CA VAL A 39 -5.27 -3.23 -5.33
C VAL A 39 -6.00 -1.91 -5.37
N HIS A 40 -7.32 -2.00 -5.21
CA HIS A 40 -8.23 -0.87 -5.20
C HIS A 40 -9.13 -0.90 -3.97
N ASN A 41 -9.66 0.24 -3.57
CA ASN A 41 -10.70 0.36 -2.57
C ASN A 41 -11.86 1.25 -3.07
N LYS A 42 -13.08 0.71 -3.11
CA LYS A 42 -14.28 1.45 -3.58
C LYS A 42 -14.67 2.63 -2.69
N LYS A 43 -14.21 2.65 -1.43
CA LYS A 43 -14.50 3.70 -0.45
C LYS A 43 -13.64 4.96 -0.63
N GLN A 44 -12.58 4.93 -1.45
CA GLN A 44 -11.78 6.13 -1.79
C GLN A 44 -12.50 7.14 -2.71
N GLY A 45 -13.67 6.80 -3.26
CA GLY A 45 -14.44 7.68 -4.13
C GLY A 45 -14.05 7.52 -5.62
N LYS A 46 -13.81 8.64 -6.33
CA LYS A 46 -13.64 8.64 -7.80
C LYS A 46 -12.40 7.87 -8.27
N ASN A 47 -11.32 7.88 -7.49
CA ASN A 47 -10.12 7.09 -7.76
C ASN A 47 -10.01 5.98 -6.72
N THR A 48 -10.20 4.75 -7.17
CA THR A 48 -10.16 3.58 -6.29
C THR A 48 -8.77 2.98 -6.17
N PHE A 49 -7.78 3.43 -6.95
CA PHE A 49 -6.45 2.86 -6.96
C PHE A 49 -5.73 3.08 -5.61
N CYS A 50 -5.23 2.00 -5.01
CA CYS A 50 -4.42 2.04 -3.81
C CYS A 50 -2.93 1.82 -4.13
N LEU A 51 -2.61 0.68 -4.74
CA LEU A 51 -1.22 0.29 -5.00
C LEU A 51 -1.10 -0.77 -6.10
N VAL A 52 0.09 -0.87 -6.68
CA VAL A 52 0.48 -1.98 -7.56
C VAL A 52 0.99 -3.15 -6.72
N VAL A 53 0.55 -4.37 -7.04
CA VAL A 53 1.02 -5.58 -6.36
C VAL A 53 2.49 -5.84 -6.73
N PRO A 54 3.40 -5.94 -5.73
CA PRO A 54 4.81 -6.23 -5.99
C PRO A 54 5.02 -7.52 -6.77
N SER A 55 5.96 -7.50 -7.71
CA SER A 55 6.31 -8.65 -8.56
C SER A 55 5.15 -9.23 -9.38
N ASN A 56 4.03 -8.50 -9.48
CA ASN A 56 2.83 -8.92 -10.20
C ASN A 56 2.31 -10.30 -9.75
N ARG A 57 2.45 -10.63 -8.47
CA ARG A 57 2.02 -11.91 -7.88
C ARG A 57 1.35 -11.68 -6.53
N LEU A 58 0.15 -12.22 -6.36
CA LEU A 58 -0.54 -12.21 -5.08
C LEU A 58 0.19 -13.12 -4.09
N ASN A 59 0.52 -12.57 -2.93
CA ASN A 59 1.12 -13.28 -1.81
C ASN A 59 0.88 -12.52 -0.51
N ALA A 60 1.35 -13.06 0.62
CA ALA A 60 1.16 -12.45 1.93
C ALA A 60 1.70 -11.01 2.03
N ARG A 61 2.74 -10.65 1.25
CA ARG A 61 3.30 -9.27 1.24
C ARG A 61 2.32 -8.26 0.64
N THR A 62 1.39 -8.69 -0.20
CA THR A 62 0.31 -7.81 -0.71
C THR A 62 -0.55 -7.32 0.46
N VAL A 63 -0.96 -8.24 1.33
CA VAL A 63 -1.79 -7.94 2.52
C VAL A 63 -1.01 -7.07 3.50
N GLU A 64 0.26 -7.40 3.76
CA GLU A 64 1.15 -6.61 4.61
C GLU A 64 1.31 -5.18 4.10
N LEU A 65 1.56 -5.02 2.79
CA LEU A 65 1.73 -3.71 2.17
C LEU A 65 0.45 -2.88 2.26
N VAL A 66 -0.71 -3.49 1.97
CA VAL A 66 -2.00 -2.81 2.13
C VAL A 66 -2.20 -2.36 3.57
N ARG A 67 -1.85 -3.16 4.58
CA ARG A 67 -1.92 -2.75 5.99
C ARG A 67 -0.97 -1.60 6.29
N ARG A 68 0.27 -1.64 5.81
CA ARG A 68 1.29 -0.61 6.07
C ARG A 68 0.90 0.74 5.46
N THR A 69 0.41 0.76 4.23
CA THR A 69 0.15 1.99 3.49
C THR A 69 -1.28 2.52 3.61
N ARG A 70 -2.06 2.05 4.61
CA ARG A 70 -3.41 2.59 4.85
C ARG A 70 -3.33 4.04 5.28
N ALA A 71 -4.34 4.82 4.92
CA ALA A 71 -4.49 6.18 5.43
C ALA A 71 -4.49 6.23 6.96
N GLU A 72 -5.09 5.25 7.63
CA GLU A 72 -5.06 5.11 9.10
C GLU A 72 -3.65 4.91 9.68
N ASN A 73 -2.71 4.39 8.89
CA ASN A 73 -1.31 4.26 9.26
C ASN A 73 -0.44 5.41 8.72
N ALA A 74 -1.01 6.34 7.94
CA ALA A 74 -0.26 7.47 7.40
C ALA A 74 0.26 8.36 8.53
N ASP A 75 -0.54 8.59 9.58
CA ASP A 75 -0.11 9.36 10.76
C ASP A 75 1.05 8.68 11.49
N ARG A 76 1.02 7.33 11.59
CA ARG A 76 2.12 6.58 12.20
C ARG A 76 3.39 6.62 11.35
N LEU A 77 3.26 6.51 10.04
CA LEU A 77 4.37 6.62 9.08
C LEU A 77 4.98 8.03 9.10
N LEU A 78 4.15 9.07 9.15
CA LEU A 78 4.60 10.46 9.30
C LEU A 78 5.34 10.64 10.62
N ALA A 79 4.80 10.11 11.72
CA ALA A 79 5.46 10.16 13.02
C ALA A 79 6.81 9.41 13.03
N GLU A 80 6.91 8.26 12.37
CA GLU A 80 8.18 7.54 12.20
C GLU A 80 9.20 8.37 11.39
N ILE A 81 8.76 9.02 10.30
CA ILE A 81 9.59 9.91 9.47
C ILE A 81 10.10 11.11 10.29
N ASP A 82 9.22 11.80 11.02
CA ASP A 82 9.57 12.96 11.85
C ASP A 82 10.55 12.59 12.95
N PHE A 83 10.34 11.44 13.60
CA PHE A 83 11.26 10.91 14.61
C PHE A 83 12.66 10.64 14.04
N HIS A 84 12.73 10.05 12.84
CA HIS A 84 14.00 9.82 12.16
C HIS A 84 14.71 11.13 11.79
N ASN A 85 13.98 12.13 11.28
CA ASN A 85 14.55 13.44 10.94
C ASN A 85 15.14 14.14 12.17
N ALA A 86 14.41 14.14 13.29
CA ALA A 86 14.88 14.72 14.54
C ALA A 86 16.19 14.07 15.04
N ARG A 87 16.32 12.75 14.91
CA ARG A 87 17.56 12.03 15.27
C ARG A 87 18.72 12.39 14.36
N VAL A 88 18.48 12.51 13.06
CA VAL A 88 19.52 12.89 12.09
C VAL A 88 20.01 14.32 12.35
N GLU A 89 19.10 15.25 12.66
CA GLU A 89 19.44 16.62 13.05
C GLU A 89 20.25 16.68 14.34
N GLU A 90 19.86 15.92 15.38
CA GLU A 90 20.61 15.85 16.64
C GLU A 90 22.03 15.31 16.43
N GLU A 91 22.20 14.26 15.63
CA GLU A 91 23.51 13.72 15.31
C GLU A 91 24.36 14.71 14.50
N ALA A 92 23.77 15.44 13.56
CA ALA A 92 24.47 16.47 12.78
C ALA A 92 24.93 17.63 13.68
N LEU A 93 24.09 18.09 14.60
CA LEU A 93 24.43 19.12 15.59
C LEU A 93 25.54 18.66 16.53
N ARG A 94 25.47 17.42 17.04
CA ARG A 94 26.53 16.84 17.87
C ARG A 94 27.86 16.80 17.13
N ARG A 95 27.86 16.37 15.87
CA ARG A 95 29.07 16.34 15.03
C ARG A 95 29.64 17.75 14.84
N ALA A 96 28.79 18.73 14.55
CA ALA A 96 29.22 20.12 14.36
C ALA A 96 29.75 20.76 15.65
N ALA A 97 29.23 20.39 16.82
CA ALA A 97 29.69 20.89 18.12
C ALA A 97 30.97 20.19 18.62
N SER A 98 31.33 19.05 18.01
CA SER A 98 32.55 18.28 18.32
C SER A 98 33.75 18.60 17.42
N VAL A 99 33.65 19.64 16.56
CA VAL A 99 34.72 20.19 15.70
C VAL A 99 35.04 21.60 16.19
#